data_AF-A0A4T0X1H1-F1
#
_entry.id   AF-A0A4T0X1H1-F1
#
_cell.length_a   1.000
_cell.length_b   1.000
_cell.length_c   1.000
_cell.angle_alpha   90.00
_cell.angle_beta   90.00
_cell.angle_gamma   90.00
#
_symmetry.space_group_name_H-M   'P 1'
#
loop_
_entity.id
_entity.type
_entity.pdbx_description
1 polymer ?
#
loop_
_entity_poly.entity_id
_entity_poly.type
_entity_poly.pdbx_seq_one_letter_code
_entity_poly.pdbx_strand_id
1 'polypeptide(L)'
;MSGLQLENSHTPNTPTIKGLGKHRLVARFPNLLTSNNVAINKRRKIPLTFLPPSTNSPLFRYNNDADQRSFLSLCSGSHLDEGECRSDNESVSTFRSLPSNLDGTDDEIESISQWLDEERERQSFLSTDDNFATYGATDDTNLSILQSHERRSRKSSIISIEDVLKETEEENFSLETPNILIEMKRLARYSIPLIVTFFLEQIFSLVCVVFVGHLGKEELAAVSMASMTSTIVLAIFEGIATSLDTLCPQAYGAGQYKYVGIHTLRCSLFSLCVFIPAALVWYFSGCFLSRIIDDQKVVALTQQFLRILIFGGPPYILFENGKRFLQAQGIFDAATYILFITAPLNLFMNWVLVYSSFFGLGYIGAPIASVINFWMMFLLLVLYVKYIEGSECWSGFSAEALYYWFDLSKLAIPGIVMIVAESLAYEILTLFASKFGTSALATQSALSSIVSLLYMIPFAISVASSTRIANFVGGENVNSAKTAINVGYLLAAIIAAFNASIIFYASQYIALLFTEDQEVIKMFVSLSPIVAFFVMLDSIACVANGVLRALAMQAIGGAISLVGYYILCAISIILRFYYGYET
;
A
#
# COMPACT_ATOMS: atom_id res chain seq x y z
N MET A 1 -41.62 52.59 44.64
CA MET A 1 -40.77 52.95 45.79
C MET A 1 -39.36 52.50 45.45
N SER A 2 -38.59 53.30 44.71
CA SER A 2 -37.69 54.37 45.21
C SER A 2 -36.52 53.73 46.00
N GLY A 3 -35.35 53.49 45.39
CA GLY A 3 -34.19 54.41 45.31
C GLY A 3 -33.09 53.88 46.25
N LEU A 4 -31.77 54.14 46.19
CA LEU A 4 -30.85 55.03 45.46
C LEU A 4 -29.46 54.76 46.14
N GLN A 5 -28.30 54.61 45.48
CA GLN A 5 -27.22 55.61 45.17
C GLN A 5 -25.88 54.79 45.12
N LEU A 6 -24.98 54.79 44.11
CA LEU A 6 -24.08 55.81 43.51
C LEU A 6 -23.24 56.58 44.56
N GLU A 7 -21.90 56.70 44.50
CA GLU A 7 -21.15 57.50 43.52
C GLU A 7 -19.59 57.39 43.61
N ASN A 8 -18.92 57.87 42.56
CA ASN A 8 -17.50 57.94 42.13
C ASN A 8 -16.49 58.65 43.07
N SER A 9 -15.15 58.58 42.92
CA SER A 9 -14.37 59.28 41.86
C SER A 9 -12.83 59.29 42.10
N HIS A 10 -12.08 59.59 41.02
CA HIS A 10 -10.76 60.26 40.90
C HIS A 10 -9.51 59.49 40.38
N THR A 11 -9.15 59.78 39.12
CA THR A 11 -7.78 59.95 38.55
C THR A 11 -7.34 61.44 38.72
N PRO A 12 -6.15 61.96 38.29
CA PRO A 12 -5.07 61.42 37.40
C PRO A 12 -3.60 61.81 37.78
N ASN A 13 -2.60 61.30 37.02
CA ASN A 13 -1.46 62.06 36.40
C ASN A 13 -0.18 61.22 36.17
N THR A 14 0.34 61.29 34.93
CA THR A 14 1.71 60.99 34.47
C THR A 14 2.58 62.27 34.51
N PRO A 15 3.94 62.20 34.56
CA PRO A 15 4.74 62.19 33.31
C PRO A 15 6.08 61.41 33.32
N THR A 16 6.54 61.15 32.10
CA THR A 16 7.80 60.62 31.54
C THR A 16 9.14 61.18 32.07
N ILE A 17 10.24 60.38 31.97
CA ILE A 17 11.52 60.70 31.26
C ILE A 17 12.44 59.45 31.10
N LYS A 18 13.19 59.49 29.99
CA LYS A 18 14.15 58.60 29.29
C LYS A 18 15.34 58.03 30.10
N GLY A 19 15.95 56.94 29.59
CA GLY A 19 17.41 56.77 29.65
C GLY A 19 17.98 55.33 29.54
N LEU A 20 18.69 55.06 28.44
CA LEU A 20 19.46 53.88 28.02
C LEU A 20 20.27 53.10 29.08
N GLY A 21 20.46 51.79 28.83
CA GLY A 21 21.65 51.04 29.28
C GLY A 21 21.62 49.53 28.98
N LYS A 22 22.33 49.09 27.93
CA LYS A 22 22.60 47.69 27.57
C LYS A 22 23.27 46.92 28.74
N HIS A 23 22.90 45.66 28.99
CA HIS A 23 23.87 44.60 29.35
C HIS A 23 23.31 43.19 29.05
N ARG A 24 24.04 42.45 28.22
CA ARG A 24 23.93 40.99 28.02
C ARG A 24 24.25 40.26 29.32
N LEU A 25 23.49 39.23 29.67
CA LEU A 25 23.87 38.24 30.67
C LEU A 25 23.98 36.85 30.02
N VAL A 26 25.23 36.42 29.94
CA VAL A 26 25.72 35.08 29.67
C VAL A 26 25.67 34.29 30.98
N ALA A 27 25.14 33.06 30.97
CA ALA A 27 25.33 32.06 32.03
C ALA A 27 25.76 30.75 31.36
N ARG A 28 27.07 30.46 31.33
CA ARG A 28 27.87 29.70 32.32
C ARG A 28 27.97 28.21 31.96
N PHE A 29 29.01 27.91 31.18
CA PHE A 29 29.74 26.63 31.20
C PHE A 29 30.54 26.49 32.50
N PRO A 30 30.76 25.27 33.01
CA PRO A 30 31.97 24.92 33.75
C PRO A 30 33.00 24.24 32.83
N ASN A 31 34.23 24.76 32.88
CA ASN A 31 35.40 24.26 32.17
C ASN A 31 36.16 23.20 32.97
N LEU A 32 36.62 22.18 32.23
CA LEU A 32 37.95 21.56 32.22
C LEU A 32 38.55 21.02 33.53
N LEU A 33 38.86 19.71 33.52
CA LEU A 33 40.21 19.24 33.80
C LEU A 33 40.58 18.09 32.85
N THR A 34 41.78 18.24 32.30
CA THR A 34 42.51 17.46 31.30
C THR A 34 43.12 16.18 31.87
N SER A 35 43.12 15.09 31.11
CA SER A 35 44.22 14.11 31.11
C SER A 35 44.13 13.19 29.89
N ASN A 36 45.27 13.07 29.21
CA ASN A 36 45.52 12.30 28.01
C ASN A 36 45.29 10.80 28.19
N ASN A 37 44.65 10.16 27.22
CA ASN A 37 45.09 8.89 26.61
C ASN A 37 44.15 8.53 25.45
N VAL A 38 44.64 8.74 24.23
CA VAL A 38 43.96 8.39 22.98
C VAL A 38 44.18 6.90 22.73
N ALA A 39 43.14 6.09 22.96
CA ALA A 39 43.02 4.74 22.42
C ALA A 39 42.08 4.80 21.21
N ILE A 40 42.65 4.76 20.00
CA ILE A 40 41.89 4.69 18.74
C ILE A 40 41.36 3.26 18.62
N ASN A 41 40.06 3.08 18.90
CA ASN A 41 39.36 1.82 18.73
C ASN A 41 38.48 1.85 17.47
N LYS A 42 38.53 0.73 16.76
CA LYS A 42 37.90 0.35 15.47
C LYS A 42 36.64 1.13 15.06
N ARG A 43 36.66 1.66 13.83
CA ARG A 43 35.50 2.17 13.08
C ARG A 43 34.38 1.12 13.04
N ARG A 44 33.25 1.39 13.71
CA ARG A 44 31.95 0.76 13.41
C ARG A 44 31.41 1.38 12.12
N LYS A 45 31.22 0.57 11.08
CA LYS A 45 30.33 0.92 9.96
C LYS A 45 28.92 1.07 10.53
N ILE A 46 28.34 2.25 10.36
CA ILE A 46 26.94 2.53 10.68
C ILE A 46 26.12 1.87 9.56
N PRO A 47 25.19 0.95 9.84
CA PRO A 47 24.22 0.53 8.83
C PRO A 47 23.23 1.69 8.63
N LEU A 48 23.02 2.07 7.37
CA LEU A 48 22.03 3.08 6.95
C LEU A 48 20.61 2.53 7.16
N THR A 49 20.19 2.45 8.42
CA THR A 49 18.79 2.34 8.82
C THR A 49 18.18 3.73 8.85
N PHE A 50 17.23 3.98 7.94
CA PHE A 50 16.25 5.07 8.00
C PHE A 50 16.83 6.50 8.01
N LEU A 51 16.90 7.12 6.83
CA LEU A 51 16.90 8.59 6.74
C LEU A 51 15.44 9.07 6.75
N PRO A 52 14.95 9.72 7.81
CA PRO A 52 13.70 10.47 7.71
C PRO A 52 13.91 11.63 6.70
N PRO A 53 12.90 11.99 5.89
CA PRO A 53 13.01 13.18 5.04
C PRO A 53 13.27 14.40 5.93
N SER A 54 14.38 15.09 5.66
CA SER A 54 14.75 16.32 6.35
C SER A 54 13.68 17.39 6.14
N THR A 55 13.04 17.83 7.22
CA THR A 55 12.09 18.97 7.18
C THR A 55 12.79 20.33 7.12
N ASN A 56 14.12 20.39 7.23
CA ASN A 56 14.89 21.64 7.26
C ASN A 56 15.84 21.83 6.06
N SER A 57 15.90 20.87 5.14
CA SER A 57 16.64 20.98 3.89
C SER A 57 16.00 20.09 2.82
N PRO A 58 15.22 20.64 1.87
CA PRO A 58 14.71 19.85 0.76
C PRO A 58 15.90 19.33 -0.06
N LEU A 59 15.90 18.03 -0.37
CA LEU A 59 16.94 17.36 -1.17
C LEU A 59 17.02 17.85 -2.63
N PHE A 60 16.20 18.83 -3.02
CA PHE A 60 16.25 19.50 -4.32
C PHE A 60 15.99 21.00 -4.16
N ARG A 61 16.98 21.83 -4.54
CA ARG A 61 16.74 23.21 -4.99
C ARG A 61 16.67 23.15 -6.52
N TYR A 62 15.50 23.40 -7.08
CA TYR A 62 15.42 23.75 -8.51
C TYR A 62 16.05 25.13 -8.66
N ASN A 63 17.28 25.18 -9.19
CA ASN A 63 17.86 26.42 -9.64
C ASN A 63 17.52 26.57 -11.12
N ASN A 64 16.99 27.73 -11.48
CA ASN A 64 16.42 28.04 -12.79
C ASN A 64 17.49 28.47 -13.82
N ASP A 65 18.71 27.95 -13.72
CA ASP A 65 19.79 28.32 -14.62
C ASP A 65 20.09 27.18 -15.58
N ALA A 66 19.89 27.48 -16.87
CA ALA A 66 20.33 26.67 -17.99
C ALA A 66 21.87 26.71 -18.05
N ASP A 67 22.54 25.58 -17.83
CA ASP A 67 23.62 25.10 -18.71
C ASP A 67 24.21 23.75 -18.26
N GLN A 68 24.90 23.13 -19.21
CA GLN A 68 25.07 21.70 -19.43
C GLN A 68 26.29 21.02 -18.73
N ARG A 69 26.11 19.70 -18.51
CA ARG A 69 27.01 18.55 -18.79
C ARG A 69 28.38 18.38 -18.08
N SER A 70 28.52 17.14 -17.57
CA SER A 70 29.67 16.20 -17.64
C SER A 70 30.66 16.06 -16.46
N PHE A 71 30.71 14.79 -15.99
CA PHE A 71 31.79 13.90 -15.52
C PHE A 71 33.16 14.44 -15.07
N LEU A 72 33.67 13.75 -14.01
CA LEU A 72 35.09 13.56 -13.64
C LEU A 72 35.93 14.81 -13.36
N SER A 73 36.02 15.17 -12.08
CA SER A 73 37.27 15.69 -11.49
C SER A 73 37.07 15.89 -9.99
N LEU A 74 37.78 15.12 -9.16
CA LEU A 74 38.23 15.56 -7.83
C LEU A 74 39.28 14.56 -7.33
N CYS A 75 40.45 14.60 -7.94
CA CYS A 75 41.72 14.23 -7.31
C CYS A 75 42.85 14.91 -8.09
N SER A 76 43.15 16.15 -7.72
CA SER A 76 44.49 16.71 -7.93
C SER A 76 44.75 17.85 -6.94
N GLY A 77 45.90 17.75 -6.29
CA GLY A 77 46.57 18.78 -5.51
C GLY A 77 46.28 18.70 -4.01
N SER A 78 47.25 18.63 -3.09
CA SER A 78 48.70 18.53 -3.15
C SER A 78 49.15 18.60 -1.69
N HIS A 79 50.00 17.69 -1.21
CA HIS A 79 51.10 18.01 -0.28
C HIS A 79 52.05 16.81 -0.23
N LEU A 80 53.28 17.08 -0.62
CA LEU A 80 54.46 16.23 -0.52
C LEU A 80 54.86 16.11 0.95
N ASP A 81 55.15 14.89 1.41
CA ASP A 81 56.31 14.63 2.25
C ASP A 81 56.71 13.15 2.12
N GLU A 82 58.01 12.94 1.94
CA GLU A 82 58.70 11.68 1.70
C GLU A 82 58.84 10.86 3.00
N GLY A 83 58.80 9.53 2.90
CA GLY A 83 59.35 8.65 3.95
C GLY A 83 58.71 7.27 4.08
N GLU A 84 59.50 6.25 3.77
CA GLU A 84 59.41 4.85 4.25
C GLU A 84 58.18 3.98 3.86
N CYS A 85 58.33 3.24 2.75
CA CYS A 85 57.61 1.98 2.55
C CYS A 85 58.39 0.83 3.20
N ARG A 86 57.78 0.22 4.23
CA ARG A 86 58.18 -1.05 4.82
C ARG A 86 57.13 -2.10 4.44
N SER A 87 57.61 -3.27 4.00
CA SER A 87 56.84 -4.41 3.52
C SER A 87 55.85 -4.96 4.56
N ASP A 88 54.76 -5.57 4.10
CA ASP A 88 54.55 -7.02 4.26
C ASP A 88 53.21 -7.50 3.61
N ASN A 89 53.37 -8.55 2.79
CA ASN A 89 52.49 -9.69 2.52
C ASN A 89 51.20 -9.57 1.67
N GLU A 90 51.36 -10.10 0.45
CA GLU A 90 50.51 -11.11 -0.22
C GLU A 90 49.01 -10.82 -0.40
N SER A 91 48.69 -10.14 -1.51
CA SER A 91 47.48 -10.45 -2.28
C SER A 91 47.85 -11.36 -3.45
N VAL A 92 47.51 -12.64 -3.34
CA VAL A 92 47.51 -13.59 -4.47
C VAL A 92 46.52 -13.07 -5.50
N SER A 93 47.01 -12.48 -6.58
CA SER A 93 46.20 -12.05 -7.71
C SER A 93 45.80 -13.28 -8.54
N THR A 94 44.54 -13.73 -8.44
CA THR A 94 43.97 -14.76 -9.31
C THR A 94 43.61 -14.24 -10.71
N PHE A 95 43.87 -12.97 -11.00
CA PHE A 95 43.62 -12.39 -12.31
C PHE A 95 44.91 -12.34 -13.14
N ARG A 96 44.88 -12.98 -14.32
CA ARG A 96 45.84 -12.65 -15.38
C ARG A 96 45.55 -11.22 -15.84
N SER A 97 46.59 -10.40 -15.94
CA SER A 97 46.47 -9.06 -16.53
C SER A 97 46.09 -9.16 -18.01
N LEU A 98 45.18 -8.30 -18.46
CA LEU A 98 44.82 -8.14 -19.87
C LEU A 98 46.05 -7.88 -20.76
N PRO A 99 46.07 -8.36 -22.01
CA PRO A 99 47.10 -8.00 -22.99
C PRO A 99 47.14 -6.48 -23.18
N SER A 100 48.33 -5.89 -23.13
CA SER A 100 48.51 -4.45 -22.96
C SER A 100 48.55 -3.62 -24.25
N ASN A 101 48.32 -4.22 -25.43
CA ASN A 101 48.37 -3.50 -26.70
C ASN A 101 47.05 -3.68 -27.44
N LEU A 102 46.36 -2.57 -27.72
CA LEU A 102 45.17 -2.50 -28.57
C LEU A 102 45.60 -1.85 -29.88
N ASP A 103 46.01 -2.65 -30.87
CA ASP A 103 46.09 -2.21 -32.26
C ASP A 103 45.25 -3.18 -33.10
N GLY A 104 44.09 -2.69 -33.56
CA GLY A 104 43.01 -3.50 -34.10
C GLY A 104 43.36 -4.25 -35.38
N THR A 105 43.75 -5.52 -35.23
CA THR A 105 43.82 -6.51 -36.31
C THR A 105 42.91 -7.69 -35.99
N ASP A 106 42.24 -8.23 -37.02
CA ASP A 106 41.17 -9.24 -36.87
C ASP A 106 41.66 -10.56 -36.22
N ASP A 107 42.94 -10.89 -36.38
CA ASP A 107 43.57 -12.09 -35.79
C ASP A 107 43.68 -12.00 -34.24
N GLU A 108 43.75 -10.81 -33.66
CA GLU A 108 43.80 -10.63 -32.20
C GLU A 108 42.40 -10.69 -31.56
N ILE A 109 41.33 -10.37 -32.29
CA ILE A 109 39.94 -10.52 -31.82
C ILE A 109 39.60 -12.00 -31.61
N GLU A 110 40.07 -12.86 -32.53
CA GLU A 110 39.90 -14.31 -32.42
C GLU A 110 40.65 -14.87 -31.19
N SER A 111 41.84 -14.32 -30.89
CA SER A 111 42.62 -14.67 -29.69
C SER A 111 41.93 -14.24 -28.39
N ILE A 112 41.23 -13.11 -28.38
CA ILE A 112 40.48 -12.61 -27.22
C ILE A 112 39.21 -13.44 -27.02
N SER A 113 38.50 -13.82 -28.10
CA SER A 113 37.37 -14.74 -27.98
C SER A 113 37.79 -16.10 -27.44
N GLN A 114 38.92 -16.63 -27.93
CA GLN A 114 39.48 -17.90 -27.45
C GLN A 114 39.90 -17.80 -25.98
N TRP A 115 40.49 -16.68 -25.56
CA TRP A 115 40.81 -16.41 -24.16
C TRP A 115 39.56 -16.32 -23.27
N LEU A 116 38.49 -15.68 -23.74
CA LEU A 116 37.22 -15.55 -23.01
C LEU A 116 36.51 -16.91 -22.85
N ASP A 117 36.57 -17.76 -23.87
CA ASP A 117 36.00 -19.10 -23.82
C ASP A 117 36.77 -20.00 -22.83
N GLU A 118 38.11 -19.94 -22.82
CA GLU A 118 38.94 -20.68 -21.85
C GLU A 118 38.71 -20.21 -20.40
N GLU A 119 38.55 -18.91 -20.16
CA GLU A 119 38.26 -18.37 -18.83
C GLU A 119 36.85 -18.78 -18.35
N ARG A 120 35.89 -18.83 -19.28
CA ARG A 120 34.50 -19.26 -19.00
C ARG A 120 34.43 -20.75 -18.65
N GLU A 121 35.22 -21.60 -19.30
CA GLU A 121 35.36 -23.02 -18.91
C GLU A 121 36.02 -23.17 -17.53
N ARG A 122 37.06 -22.37 -17.21
CA ARG A 122 37.66 -22.42 -15.86
C ARG A 122 36.68 -22.06 -14.75
N GLN A 123 35.83 -21.06 -14.95
CA GLN A 123 34.83 -20.68 -13.95
C GLN A 123 33.73 -21.73 -13.78
N SER A 124 33.41 -22.50 -14.84
CA SER A 124 32.45 -23.61 -14.74
C SER A 124 33.03 -24.80 -13.95
N PHE A 125 34.34 -25.07 -14.04
CA PHE A 125 34.99 -26.08 -13.21
C PHE A 125 35.02 -25.70 -11.72
N LEU A 126 35.19 -24.41 -11.40
CA LEU A 126 35.20 -23.93 -10.02
C LEU A 126 33.81 -23.91 -9.36
N SER A 127 32.73 -23.85 -10.16
CA SER A 127 31.35 -23.89 -9.64
C SER A 127 30.79 -25.30 -9.46
N THR A 128 31.51 -26.34 -9.94
CA THR A 128 31.04 -27.73 -9.91
C THR A 128 31.53 -28.50 -8.67
N ASP A 129 32.51 -27.99 -7.92
CA ASP A 129 33.12 -28.72 -6.80
C ASP A 129 32.41 -28.58 -5.44
N ASP A 130 31.37 -27.75 -5.31
CA ASP A 130 30.71 -27.51 -3.99
C ASP A 130 29.50 -28.42 -3.69
N ASN A 131 29.14 -29.38 -4.54
CA ASN A 131 27.94 -30.21 -4.32
C ASN A 131 28.02 -31.65 -4.84
N PHE A 132 29.00 -32.47 -4.44
CA PHE A 132 28.78 -33.92 -4.37
C PHE A 132 29.84 -34.68 -3.54
N ALA A 133 29.61 -34.83 -2.24
CA ALA A 133 30.40 -35.76 -1.42
C ALA A 133 29.54 -36.46 -0.36
N THR A 134 28.72 -37.45 -0.74
CA THR A 134 28.36 -38.58 0.14
C THR A 134 27.76 -39.75 -0.67
N TYR A 135 28.18 -40.98 -0.34
CA TYR A 135 27.84 -42.30 -0.92
C TYR A 135 28.51 -42.60 -2.26
N GLY A 136 29.29 -43.66 -2.45
CA GLY A 136 29.36 -44.96 -1.78
C GLY A 136 29.44 -46.01 -2.89
N ALA A 137 30.47 -46.85 -2.86
CA ALA A 137 30.98 -47.65 -3.97
C ALA A 137 30.05 -48.75 -4.53
N THR A 138 30.47 -49.24 -5.72
CA THR A 138 30.34 -50.60 -6.32
C THR A 138 29.44 -50.80 -7.54
N ASP A 139 30.05 -51.50 -8.50
CA ASP A 139 29.56 -52.34 -9.60
C ASP A 139 29.38 -51.78 -11.03
N ASP A 140 30.40 -52.14 -11.83
CA ASP A 140 30.49 -52.15 -13.29
C ASP A 140 29.50 -53.15 -13.91
N THR A 141 28.22 -52.80 -13.96
CA THR A 141 27.27 -53.43 -14.90
C THR A 141 26.12 -52.50 -15.16
N ASN A 142 26.23 -51.59 -16.15
CA ASN A 142 25.07 -51.00 -16.85
C ASN A 142 25.45 -50.12 -18.07
N LEU A 143 26.51 -50.45 -18.80
CA LEU A 143 26.92 -49.71 -20.01
C LEU A 143 26.10 -50.05 -21.28
N SER A 144 24.96 -50.74 -21.14
CA SER A 144 24.06 -51.10 -22.27
C SER A 144 22.62 -50.57 -22.12
N ILE A 145 22.29 -49.89 -21.02
CA ILE A 145 20.96 -49.28 -20.82
C ILE A 145 20.97 -47.77 -21.16
N LEU A 146 22.14 -47.14 -21.14
CA LEU A 146 22.28 -45.69 -21.43
C LEU A 146 22.21 -45.36 -22.93
N GLN A 147 22.53 -46.27 -23.84
CA GLN A 147 22.47 -46.00 -25.29
C GLN A 147 21.06 -46.09 -25.89
N SER A 148 20.10 -46.74 -25.20
CA SER A 148 18.70 -46.80 -25.65
C SER A 148 17.86 -45.59 -25.22
N HIS A 149 18.32 -44.80 -24.25
CA HIS A 149 17.59 -43.62 -23.78
C HIS A 149 17.95 -42.33 -24.54
N GLU A 150 19.14 -42.24 -25.14
CA GLU A 150 19.57 -41.06 -25.91
C GLU A 150 18.88 -40.89 -27.28
N ARG A 151 18.24 -41.94 -27.82
CA ARG A 151 17.52 -41.85 -29.10
C ARG A 151 16.02 -41.53 -28.98
N ARG A 152 15.48 -41.45 -27.75
CA ARG A 152 14.03 -41.22 -27.54
C ARG A 152 13.66 -39.88 -26.90
N SER A 153 14.63 -39.04 -26.54
CA SER A 153 14.38 -37.68 -26.03
C SER A 153 14.92 -36.60 -26.96
N ARG A 154 14.49 -36.64 -28.23
CA ARG A 154 14.74 -35.58 -29.23
C ARG A 154 13.44 -34.98 -29.79
N LYS A 155 12.36 -35.00 -29.00
CA LYS A 155 11.11 -34.30 -29.30
C LYS A 155 10.54 -33.69 -28.02
N SER A 156 10.23 -32.39 -28.09
CA SER A 156 9.83 -31.44 -27.03
C SER A 156 10.87 -31.24 -25.94
N SER A 157 11.42 -30.06 -25.69
CA SER A 157 10.90 -28.70 -25.84
C SER A 157 12.09 -27.77 -26.09
N ILE A 158 12.02 -26.99 -27.17
CA ILE A 158 12.78 -25.74 -27.24
C ILE A 158 12.06 -24.81 -26.27
N ILE A 159 12.42 -24.90 -24.99
CA ILE A 159 12.22 -23.79 -24.07
C ILE A 159 13.23 -22.76 -24.56
N SER A 160 12.73 -21.62 -25.03
CA SER A 160 13.58 -20.53 -25.47
C SER A 160 14.54 -20.19 -24.33
N ILE A 161 15.83 -20.04 -24.61
CA ILE A 161 16.81 -19.53 -23.62
C ILE A 161 16.34 -18.18 -23.07
N GLU A 162 15.51 -17.45 -23.81
CA GLU A 162 14.86 -16.20 -23.41
C GLU A 162 13.72 -16.38 -22.39
N ASP A 163 13.15 -17.58 -22.27
CA ASP A 163 12.20 -17.94 -21.22
C ASP A 163 12.91 -18.41 -19.95
N VAL A 164 14.08 -19.06 -20.08
CA VAL A 164 14.94 -19.43 -18.93
C VAL A 164 15.65 -18.20 -18.34
N LEU A 165 16.11 -17.26 -19.18
CA LEU A 165 16.71 -16.00 -18.73
C LEU A 165 15.69 -15.08 -18.05
N LYS A 166 14.39 -15.20 -18.36
CA LYS A 166 13.32 -14.44 -17.69
C LYS A 166 13.00 -14.94 -16.28
N GLU A 167 13.33 -16.18 -15.95
CA GLU A 167 13.02 -16.77 -14.63
C GLU A 167 14.10 -16.51 -13.57
N THR A 168 15.24 -15.88 -13.93
CA THR A 168 16.34 -15.60 -12.98
C THR A 168 16.84 -14.15 -12.98
N GLU A 169 16.10 -13.21 -13.56
CA GLU A 169 16.36 -11.79 -13.35
C GLU A 169 15.76 -11.38 -12.00
N GLU A 170 16.57 -11.36 -10.93
CA GLU A 170 16.28 -10.46 -9.80
C GLU A 170 16.00 -9.07 -10.39
N GLU A 171 14.77 -8.55 -10.25
CA GLU A 171 14.38 -7.24 -10.80
C GLU A 171 15.28 -6.16 -10.18
N ASN A 172 16.39 -5.85 -10.85
CA ASN A 172 17.33 -4.80 -10.44
C ASN A 172 16.74 -3.43 -10.80
N PHE A 173 15.86 -2.92 -9.93
CA PHE A 173 15.18 -1.63 -10.11
C PHE A 173 16.14 -0.45 -10.31
N SER A 174 17.38 -0.55 -9.82
CA SER A 174 18.42 0.46 -9.97
C SER A 174 18.87 0.65 -11.42
N LEU A 175 18.82 -0.41 -12.25
CA LEU A 175 19.30 -0.41 -13.64
C LEU A 175 18.17 -0.43 -14.67
N GLU A 176 16.96 -0.73 -14.23
CA GLU A 176 15.80 -0.84 -15.12
C GLU A 176 15.45 0.51 -15.77
N THR A 177 15.27 0.52 -17.09
CA THR A 177 14.85 1.70 -17.87
C THR A 177 13.60 1.37 -18.69
N PRO A 178 12.40 1.42 -18.10
CA PRO A 178 11.20 0.98 -18.78
C PRO A 178 10.75 2.02 -19.81
N ASN A 179 10.42 1.54 -21.02
CA ASN A 179 9.69 2.33 -22.00
C ASN A 179 8.22 2.50 -21.56
N ILE A 180 7.57 3.59 -21.97
CA ILE A 180 6.16 3.89 -21.64
C ILE A 180 5.23 2.69 -21.90
N LEU A 181 5.38 2.00 -23.02
CA LEU A 181 4.55 0.85 -23.38
C LEU A 181 4.80 -0.37 -22.49
N ILE A 182 6.06 -0.62 -22.12
CA ILE A 182 6.43 -1.74 -21.24
C ILE A 182 5.88 -1.48 -19.85
N GLU A 183 6.05 -0.26 -19.36
CA GLU A 183 5.54 0.16 -18.06
C GLU A 183 4.01 0.11 -18.01
N MET A 184 3.34 0.57 -19.06
CA MET A 184 1.88 0.48 -19.17
C MET A 184 1.40 -0.97 -19.13
N LYS A 185 2.09 -1.88 -19.84
CA LYS A 185 1.78 -3.31 -19.83
C LYS A 185 2.02 -3.94 -18.45
N ARG A 186 3.09 -3.55 -17.74
CA ARG A 186 3.39 -4.01 -16.38
C ARG A 186 2.32 -3.55 -15.39
N LEU A 187 1.99 -2.25 -15.38
CA LEU A 187 0.94 -1.70 -14.53
C LEU A 187 -0.43 -2.33 -14.82
N ALA A 188 -0.77 -2.57 -16.09
CA ALA A 188 -1.99 -3.27 -16.45
C ALA A 188 -2.01 -4.72 -15.93
N ARG A 189 -0.89 -5.45 -16.07
CA ARG A 189 -0.74 -6.82 -15.53
C ARG A 189 -0.92 -6.87 -14.01
N TYR A 190 -0.42 -5.89 -13.27
CA TYR A 190 -0.59 -5.80 -11.81
C TYR A 190 -2.00 -5.37 -11.41
N SER A 191 -2.62 -4.47 -12.18
CA SER A 191 -3.93 -3.90 -11.83
C SER A 191 -5.06 -4.90 -12.05
N ILE A 192 -5.03 -5.70 -13.13
CA ILE A 192 -6.11 -6.67 -13.45
C ILE A 192 -6.43 -7.63 -12.28
N PRO A 193 -5.47 -8.36 -11.69
CA PRO A 193 -5.76 -9.24 -10.55
C PRO A 193 -6.23 -8.46 -9.32
N LEU A 194 -5.71 -7.25 -9.08
CA LEU A 194 -6.20 -6.40 -7.99
C LEU A 194 -7.64 -5.96 -8.18
N ILE A 195 -8.03 -5.61 -9.40
CA ILE A 195 -9.43 -5.28 -9.73
C ILE A 195 -10.32 -6.47 -9.35
N VAL A 196 -9.97 -7.68 -9.80
CA VAL A 196 -10.72 -8.90 -9.46
C VAL A 196 -10.73 -9.16 -7.96
N THR A 197 -9.61 -8.93 -7.27
CA THR A 197 -9.48 -9.06 -5.82
C THR A 197 -10.48 -8.17 -5.10
N PHE A 198 -10.51 -6.87 -5.41
CA PHE A 198 -11.43 -5.94 -4.78
C PHE A 198 -12.90 -6.24 -5.11
N PHE A 199 -13.21 -6.66 -6.34
CA PHE A 199 -14.56 -7.11 -6.69
C PHE A 199 -14.98 -8.36 -5.89
N LEU A 200 -14.09 -9.34 -5.71
CA LEU A 200 -14.37 -10.54 -4.92
C LEU A 200 -14.54 -10.22 -3.43
N GLU A 201 -13.78 -9.28 -2.88
CA GLU A 201 -13.94 -8.80 -1.50
C GLU A 201 -15.34 -8.18 -1.28
N GLN A 202 -15.84 -7.41 -2.25
CA GLN A 202 -17.19 -6.82 -2.18
C GLN A 202 -18.32 -7.87 -2.18
N ILE A 203 -18.11 -9.02 -2.83
CA ILE A 203 -19.09 -10.12 -2.83
C ILE A 203 -19.34 -10.64 -1.41
N PHE A 204 -18.39 -10.56 -0.48
CA PHE A 204 -18.57 -11.07 0.88
C PHE A 204 -19.64 -10.32 1.65
N SER A 205 -19.61 -8.99 1.56
CA SER A 205 -20.62 -8.13 2.17
C SER A 205 -22.01 -8.38 1.55
N LEU A 206 -22.05 -8.46 0.21
CA LEU A 206 -23.30 -8.73 -0.52
C LEU A 206 -23.94 -10.06 -0.12
N VAL A 207 -23.15 -11.14 -0.05
CA VAL A 207 -23.63 -12.47 0.37
C VAL A 207 -24.23 -12.41 1.77
N CYS A 208 -23.55 -11.76 2.73
CA CYS A 208 -24.06 -11.63 4.09
C CYS A 208 -25.44 -10.93 4.12
N VAL A 209 -25.57 -9.79 3.43
CA VAL A 209 -26.81 -9.01 3.35
C VAL A 209 -27.93 -9.82 2.68
N VAL A 210 -27.65 -10.52 1.58
CA VAL A 210 -28.65 -11.32 0.86
C VAL A 210 -29.18 -12.47 1.73
N PHE A 211 -28.30 -13.22 2.41
CA PHE A 211 -28.73 -14.36 3.22
C PHE A 211 -29.52 -13.90 4.45
N VAL A 212 -29.06 -12.86 5.14
CA VAL A 212 -29.80 -12.35 6.30
C VAL A 212 -31.09 -11.63 5.88
N GLY A 213 -31.12 -11.03 4.69
CA GLY A 213 -32.29 -10.34 4.15
C GLY A 213 -33.55 -11.21 4.04
N HIS A 214 -33.40 -12.52 3.82
CA HIS A 214 -34.55 -13.43 3.76
C HIS A 214 -35.07 -13.87 5.15
N LEU A 215 -34.32 -13.60 6.24
CA LEU A 215 -34.78 -13.92 7.60
C LEU A 215 -35.85 -12.94 8.08
N GLY A 216 -35.72 -11.66 7.72
CA GLY A 216 -36.66 -10.63 8.11
C GLY A 216 -36.13 -9.21 7.93
N LYS A 217 -37.03 -8.24 8.06
CA LYS A 217 -36.73 -6.82 7.84
C LYS A 217 -35.83 -6.23 8.93
N GLU A 218 -36.03 -6.66 10.18
CA GLU A 218 -35.27 -6.18 11.33
C GLU A 218 -33.83 -6.74 11.29
N GLU A 219 -33.69 -8.01 10.91
CA GLU A 219 -32.42 -8.69 10.70
C GLU A 219 -31.63 -8.04 9.55
N LEU A 220 -32.30 -7.73 8.44
CA LEU A 220 -31.69 -7.00 7.33
C LEU A 220 -31.19 -5.62 7.76
N ALA A 221 -32.02 -4.84 8.46
CA ALA A 221 -31.63 -3.54 8.98
C ALA A 221 -30.42 -3.64 9.92
N ALA A 222 -30.41 -4.65 10.80
CA ALA A 222 -29.32 -4.87 11.74
C ALA A 222 -27.99 -5.24 11.04
N VAL A 223 -28.02 -6.12 10.03
CA VAL A 223 -26.81 -6.47 9.26
C VAL A 223 -26.30 -5.29 8.45
N SER A 224 -27.18 -4.49 7.84
CA SER A 224 -26.77 -3.29 7.12
C SER A 224 -26.09 -2.29 8.06
N MET A 225 -26.65 -2.03 9.25
CA MET A 225 -26.04 -1.16 10.25
C MET A 225 -24.71 -1.70 10.79
N ALA A 226 -24.63 -3.02 11.02
CA ALA A 226 -23.40 -3.67 11.44
C ALA A 226 -22.33 -3.54 10.35
N SER A 227 -22.71 -3.77 9.09
CA SER A 227 -21.82 -3.69 7.93
C SER A 227 -21.27 -2.28 7.77
N MET A 228 -22.12 -1.24 7.78
CA MET A 228 -21.69 0.17 7.72
C MET A 228 -20.70 0.51 8.85
N THR A 229 -21.03 0.16 10.10
CA THR A 229 -20.16 0.42 11.25
C THR A 229 -18.83 -0.34 11.13
N SER A 230 -18.87 -1.57 10.62
CA SER A 230 -17.68 -2.39 10.44
C SER A 230 -16.78 -1.85 9.33
N THR A 231 -17.34 -1.41 8.18
CA THR A 231 -16.59 -0.84 7.07
C THR A 231 -15.80 0.38 7.50
N ILE A 232 -16.39 1.30 8.27
CA ILE A 232 -15.69 2.50 8.77
C ILE A 232 -14.50 2.10 9.66
N VAL A 233 -14.68 1.13 10.55
CA VAL A 233 -13.62 0.69 11.46
C VAL A 233 -12.55 -0.10 10.72
N LEU A 234 -12.92 -0.96 9.77
CA LEU A 234 -11.97 -1.71 8.94
C LEU A 234 -11.17 -0.80 7.99
N ALA A 235 -11.76 0.28 7.50
CA ALA A 235 -11.10 1.31 6.70
C ALA A 235 -9.95 2.01 7.46
N ILE A 236 -10.03 2.10 8.79
CA ILE A 236 -8.91 2.59 9.61
C ILE A 236 -7.71 1.64 9.47
N PHE A 237 -7.92 0.32 9.53
CA PHE A 237 -6.84 -0.66 9.43
C PHE A 237 -6.28 -0.76 8.01
N GLU A 238 -7.12 -0.62 7.00
CA GLU A 238 -6.67 -0.45 5.63
C GLU A 238 -5.79 0.81 5.49
N GLY A 239 -6.22 1.93 6.10
CA GLY A 239 -5.45 3.16 6.21
C GLY A 239 -4.07 2.97 6.84
N ILE A 240 -3.98 2.21 7.94
CA ILE A 240 -2.68 1.85 8.55
C ILE A 240 -1.87 0.98 7.59
N ALA A 241 -2.50 0.00 6.95
CA ALA A 241 -1.86 -0.92 6.01
C ALA A 241 -1.26 -0.19 4.80
N THR A 242 -1.80 0.96 4.38
CA THR A 242 -1.20 1.78 3.31
C THR A 242 0.21 2.28 3.59
N SER A 243 0.67 2.26 4.86
CA SER A 243 2.08 2.51 5.17
C SER A 243 3.02 1.45 4.57
N LEU A 244 2.53 0.22 4.37
CA LEU A 244 3.25 -0.86 3.70
C LEU A 244 3.34 -0.65 2.19
N ASP A 245 2.44 0.11 1.57
CA ASP A 245 2.55 0.52 0.16
C ASP A 245 3.78 1.40 -0.08
N THR A 246 4.34 1.98 0.99
CA THR A 246 5.58 2.75 0.97
C THR A 246 6.77 1.91 1.43
N LEU A 247 6.71 1.39 2.66
CA LEU A 247 7.87 0.84 3.35
C LEU A 247 8.36 -0.47 2.74
N CYS A 248 7.44 -1.37 2.38
CA CYS A 248 7.79 -2.67 1.83
C CYS A 248 8.39 -2.57 0.41
N PRO A 249 7.74 -1.91 -0.57
CA PRO A 249 8.31 -1.78 -1.91
C PRO A 249 9.60 -0.93 -1.94
N GLN A 250 9.73 0.11 -1.12
CA GLN A 250 11.01 0.82 -1.01
C GLN A 250 12.13 -0.08 -0.48
N ALA A 251 11.86 -0.90 0.53
CA ALA A 251 12.83 -1.87 1.04
C ALA A 251 13.16 -2.96 0.01
N TYR A 252 12.17 -3.44 -0.72
CA TYR A 252 12.32 -4.42 -1.80
C TYR A 252 13.18 -3.85 -2.94
N GLY A 253 12.85 -2.64 -3.42
CA GLY A 253 13.60 -1.95 -4.46
C GLY A 253 15.05 -1.63 -4.08
N ALA A 254 15.33 -1.43 -2.79
CA ALA A 254 16.67 -1.24 -2.26
C ALA A 254 17.47 -2.56 -2.10
N GLY A 255 16.90 -3.71 -2.47
CA GLY A 255 17.50 -5.03 -2.27
C GLY A 255 17.52 -5.49 -0.81
N GLN A 256 16.74 -4.85 0.07
CA GLN A 256 16.72 -5.15 1.50
C GLN A 256 15.55 -6.05 1.90
N TYR A 257 15.46 -7.23 1.30
CA TYR A 257 14.34 -8.18 1.44
C TYR A 257 13.99 -8.53 2.89
N LYS A 258 14.98 -8.64 3.79
CA LYS A 258 14.77 -8.86 5.23
C LYS A 258 13.80 -7.84 5.85
N TYR A 259 13.93 -6.56 5.47
CA TYR A 259 13.15 -5.49 6.07
C TYR A 259 11.71 -5.47 5.57
N VAL A 260 11.41 -6.02 4.39
CA VAL A 260 10.04 -6.18 3.89
C VAL A 260 9.20 -6.98 4.91
N GLY A 261 9.70 -8.15 5.34
CA GLY A 261 9.04 -8.94 6.39
C GLY A 261 8.94 -8.24 7.74
N ILE A 262 9.98 -7.48 8.14
CA ILE A 262 10.00 -6.75 9.41
C ILE A 262 8.99 -5.59 9.41
N HIS A 263 8.87 -4.85 8.30
CA HIS A 263 7.90 -3.77 8.16
C HIS A 263 6.47 -4.32 8.22
N THR A 264 6.18 -5.42 7.52
CA THR A 264 4.89 -6.12 7.59
C THR A 264 4.55 -6.60 9.00
N LEU A 265 5.52 -7.20 9.70
CA LEU A 265 5.32 -7.65 11.08
C LEU A 265 5.09 -6.47 12.03
N ARG A 266 5.87 -5.40 11.90
CA ARG A 266 5.74 -4.17 12.69
C ARG A 266 4.36 -3.53 12.50
N CYS A 267 3.92 -3.40 11.25
CA CYS A 267 2.60 -2.87 10.93
C CYS A 267 1.48 -3.76 11.46
N SER A 268 1.63 -5.08 11.35
CA SER A 268 0.65 -6.04 11.89
C SER A 268 0.50 -5.94 13.39
N LEU A 269 1.61 -5.91 14.14
CA LEU A 269 1.57 -5.77 15.59
C LEU A 269 0.99 -4.41 16.01
N PHE A 270 1.39 -3.33 15.34
CA PHE A 270 0.84 -2.00 15.57
C PHE A 270 -0.69 -1.96 15.32
N SER A 271 -1.15 -2.46 14.18
CA SER A 271 -2.58 -2.55 13.84
C SER A 271 -3.37 -3.41 14.83
N LEU A 272 -2.84 -4.55 15.26
CA LEU A 272 -3.49 -5.40 16.26
C LEU A 272 -3.62 -4.70 17.62
N CYS A 273 -2.64 -3.90 18.02
CA CYS A 273 -2.74 -3.07 19.22
C CYS A 273 -3.80 -1.97 19.08
N VAL A 274 -3.85 -1.29 17.93
CA VAL A 274 -4.88 -0.28 17.62
C VAL A 274 -6.28 -0.92 17.49
N PHE A 275 -6.37 -2.21 17.18
CA PHE A 275 -7.65 -2.94 17.11
C PHE A 275 -8.29 -3.15 18.49
N ILE A 276 -7.51 -3.20 19.58
CA ILE A 276 -8.05 -3.39 20.94
C ILE A 276 -9.11 -2.34 21.30
N PRO A 277 -8.86 -1.01 21.20
CA PRO A 277 -9.90 -0.02 21.46
C PRO A 277 -11.05 -0.08 20.47
N ALA A 278 -10.82 -0.41 19.19
CA ALA A 278 -11.88 -0.59 18.21
C ALA A 278 -12.82 -1.76 18.55
N ALA A 279 -12.25 -2.89 19.00
CA ALA A 279 -12.99 -4.05 19.48
C ALA A 279 -13.84 -3.72 20.72
N LEU A 280 -13.34 -2.87 21.63
CA LEU A 280 -14.13 -2.39 22.77
C LEU A 280 -15.32 -1.55 22.31
N VAL A 281 -15.14 -0.67 21.32
CA VAL A 281 -16.24 0.11 20.72
C VAL A 281 -17.29 -0.82 20.11
N TRP A 282 -16.88 -1.85 19.36
CA TRP A 282 -17.81 -2.86 18.82
C TRP A 282 -18.53 -3.65 19.91
N TYR A 283 -17.84 -3.97 21.01
CA TYR A 283 -18.41 -4.73 22.11
C TYR A 283 -19.52 -3.95 22.85
N PHE A 284 -19.31 -2.65 23.06
CA PHE A 284 -20.25 -1.74 23.71
C PHE A 284 -21.13 -0.97 22.71
N SER A 285 -21.29 -1.49 21.49
CA SER A 285 -21.93 -0.76 20.40
C SER A 285 -23.38 -0.37 20.66
N GLY A 286 -24.14 -1.20 21.37
CA GLY A 286 -25.52 -0.90 21.72
C GLY A 286 -25.69 0.37 22.55
N CYS A 287 -24.70 0.76 23.37
CA CYS A 287 -24.80 1.97 24.21
C CYS A 287 -24.84 3.27 23.38
N PHE A 288 -24.19 3.30 22.22
CA PHE A 288 -24.23 4.46 21.34
C PHE A 288 -25.25 4.29 20.21
N LEU A 289 -25.43 3.08 19.68
CA LEU A 289 -26.47 2.83 18.67
C LEU A 289 -27.87 3.12 19.21
N SER A 290 -28.14 2.84 20.49
CA SER A 290 -29.44 3.13 21.10
C SER A 290 -29.77 4.62 21.19
N ARG A 291 -28.81 5.52 20.93
CA ARG A 291 -29.04 6.98 20.85
C ARG A 291 -29.37 7.45 19.44
N ILE A 292 -29.08 6.61 18.44
CA ILE A 292 -29.24 6.92 17.01
C ILE A 292 -30.44 6.18 16.44
N ILE A 293 -30.68 4.94 16.91
CA ILE A 293 -31.72 4.04 16.43
C ILE A 293 -32.75 3.84 17.54
N ASP A 294 -34.02 4.08 17.23
CA ASP A 294 -35.14 3.92 18.16
C ASP A 294 -35.51 2.45 18.39
N ASP A 295 -35.32 1.60 17.37
CA ASP A 295 -35.64 0.16 17.43
C ASP A 295 -34.58 -0.61 18.25
N GLN A 296 -34.97 -0.96 19.48
CA GLN A 296 -34.15 -1.73 20.42
C GLN A 296 -33.77 -3.12 19.91
N LYS A 297 -34.60 -3.78 19.09
CA LYS A 297 -34.30 -5.11 18.56
C LYS A 297 -33.22 -5.02 17.48
N VAL A 298 -33.30 -4.04 16.59
CA VAL A 298 -32.25 -3.77 15.59
C VAL A 298 -30.93 -3.42 16.28
N VAL A 299 -30.94 -2.61 17.33
CA VAL A 299 -29.74 -2.28 18.12
C VAL A 299 -29.13 -3.54 18.74
N ALA A 300 -29.93 -4.41 19.34
CA ALA A 300 -29.46 -5.64 19.97
C ALA A 300 -28.84 -6.62 18.94
N LEU A 301 -29.50 -6.80 17.79
CA LEU A 301 -29.00 -7.65 16.69
C LEU A 301 -27.72 -7.08 16.07
N THR A 302 -27.64 -5.76 15.90
CA THR A 302 -26.45 -5.08 15.37
C THR A 302 -25.26 -5.27 16.33
N GLN A 303 -25.48 -5.06 17.63
CA GLN A 303 -24.45 -5.29 18.64
C GLN A 303 -24.00 -6.75 18.69
N GLN A 304 -24.94 -7.70 18.58
CA GLN A 304 -24.61 -9.12 18.56
C GLN A 304 -23.71 -9.48 17.37
N PHE A 305 -24.02 -8.94 16.18
CA PHE A 305 -23.21 -9.13 14.99
C PHE A 305 -21.79 -8.58 15.19
N LEU A 306 -21.66 -7.33 15.63
CA LEU A 306 -20.37 -6.67 15.85
C LEU A 306 -19.52 -7.39 16.90
N ARG A 307 -20.13 -7.91 17.97
CA ARG A 307 -19.41 -8.68 19.01
C ARG A 307 -18.77 -9.95 18.46
N ILE A 308 -19.44 -10.64 17.54
CA ILE A 308 -18.89 -11.83 16.87
C ILE A 308 -17.79 -11.40 15.90
N LEU A 309 -17.99 -10.30 15.17
CA LEU A 309 -17.03 -9.79 14.19
C LEU A 309 -15.69 -9.38 14.82
N ILE A 310 -15.63 -9.11 16.13
CA ILE A 310 -14.37 -8.88 16.86
C ILE A 310 -13.35 -10.01 16.61
N PHE A 311 -13.81 -11.27 16.53
CA PHE A 311 -12.94 -12.41 16.26
C PHE A 311 -12.45 -12.50 14.80
N GLY A 312 -13.08 -11.75 13.90
CA GLY A 312 -12.72 -11.64 12.48
C GLY A 312 -11.78 -10.46 12.17
N GLY A 313 -11.69 -9.48 13.07
CA GLY A 313 -10.79 -8.33 12.88
C GLY A 313 -9.31 -8.70 12.78
N PRO A 314 -8.74 -9.49 13.71
CA PRO A 314 -7.33 -9.88 13.65
C PRO A 314 -6.92 -10.58 12.35
N PRO A 315 -7.59 -11.65 11.87
CA PRO A 315 -7.20 -12.28 10.61
C PRO A 315 -7.42 -11.38 9.39
N TYR A 316 -8.43 -10.49 9.40
CA TYR A 316 -8.59 -9.49 8.34
C TYR A 316 -7.39 -8.54 8.27
N ILE A 317 -6.96 -7.99 9.40
CA ILE A 317 -5.78 -7.10 9.48
C ILE A 317 -4.52 -7.80 8.98
N LEU A 318 -4.32 -9.06 9.42
CA LEU A 318 -3.17 -9.84 9.01
C LEU A 318 -3.19 -10.19 7.52
N PHE A 319 -4.37 -10.49 6.97
CA PHE A 319 -4.56 -10.71 5.54
C PHE A 319 -4.26 -9.43 4.73
N GLU A 320 -4.79 -8.29 5.14
CA GLU A 320 -4.56 -7.00 4.47
C GLU A 320 -3.08 -6.60 4.43
N ASN A 321 -2.37 -6.81 5.53
CA ASN A 321 -0.93 -6.54 5.60
C ASN A 321 -0.12 -7.57 4.80
N GLY A 322 -0.48 -8.84 4.86
CA GLY A 322 0.20 -9.89 4.09
C GLY A 322 -0.04 -9.78 2.58
N LYS A 323 -1.22 -9.31 2.16
CA LYS A 323 -1.52 -8.97 0.76
C LYS A 323 -0.53 -7.92 0.25
N ARG A 324 -0.28 -6.86 1.03
CA ARG A 324 0.71 -5.82 0.70
C ARG A 324 2.16 -6.31 0.73
N PHE A 325 2.48 -7.27 1.60
CA PHE A 325 3.78 -7.94 1.61
C PHE A 325 4.08 -8.67 0.29
N LEU A 326 3.09 -9.35 -0.30
CA LEU A 326 3.23 -10.00 -1.60
C LEU A 326 3.24 -8.99 -2.75
N GLN A 327 2.37 -7.97 -2.70
CA GLN A 327 2.33 -6.90 -3.70
C GLN A 327 3.68 -6.16 -3.80
N ALA A 328 4.34 -5.87 -2.68
CA ALA A 328 5.65 -5.24 -2.65
C ALA A 328 6.72 -5.99 -3.49
N GLN A 329 6.58 -7.32 -3.59
CA GLN A 329 7.47 -8.20 -4.35
C GLN A 329 7.06 -8.35 -5.81
N GLY A 330 5.95 -7.71 -6.24
CA GLY A 330 5.39 -7.88 -7.59
C GLY A 330 4.37 -9.02 -7.72
N ILE A 331 4.02 -9.69 -6.61
CA ILE A 331 3.12 -10.85 -6.61
C ILE A 331 1.68 -10.39 -6.34
N PHE A 332 1.03 -9.87 -7.37
CA PHE A 332 -0.34 -9.32 -7.28
C PHE A 332 -1.45 -10.38 -7.37
N ASP A 333 -1.16 -11.55 -7.94
CA ASP A 333 -2.14 -12.60 -8.22
C ASP A 333 -2.54 -13.43 -6.99
N ALA A 334 -1.71 -13.43 -5.94
CA ALA A 334 -1.88 -14.29 -4.77
C ALA A 334 -3.23 -14.10 -4.06
N ALA A 335 -3.60 -12.85 -3.78
CA ALA A 335 -4.87 -12.54 -3.13
C ALA A 335 -6.06 -12.95 -4.01
N THR A 336 -5.94 -12.81 -5.34
CA THR A 336 -6.96 -13.23 -6.29
C THR A 336 -7.22 -14.73 -6.22
N TYR A 337 -6.17 -15.56 -6.23
CA TYR A 337 -6.30 -17.01 -6.11
C TYR A 337 -6.96 -17.42 -4.79
N ILE A 338 -6.58 -16.77 -3.69
CA ILE A 338 -7.17 -17.03 -2.37
C ILE A 338 -8.66 -16.67 -2.39
N LEU A 339 -9.03 -15.52 -2.95
CA LEU A 339 -10.41 -15.06 -3.01
C LEU A 339 -11.29 -15.91 -3.94
N PHE A 340 -10.73 -16.48 -5.01
CA PHE A 340 -11.46 -17.45 -5.83
C PHE A 340 -11.84 -18.72 -5.07
N ILE A 341 -11.07 -19.09 -4.04
CA ILE A 341 -11.38 -20.22 -3.16
C ILE A 341 -12.34 -19.79 -2.05
N THR A 342 -12.10 -18.64 -1.43
CA THR A 342 -12.87 -18.20 -0.26
C THR A 342 -14.24 -17.62 -0.62
N ALA A 343 -14.44 -17.06 -1.82
CA ALA A 343 -15.76 -16.52 -2.21
C ALA A 343 -16.87 -17.58 -2.35
N PRO A 344 -16.66 -18.69 -3.09
CA PRO A 344 -17.63 -19.78 -3.11
C PRO A 344 -17.81 -20.41 -1.72
N LEU A 345 -16.72 -20.51 -0.95
CA LEU A 345 -16.77 -21.05 0.41
C LEU A 345 -17.60 -20.15 1.34
N ASN A 346 -17.48 -18.83 1.22
CA ASN A 346 -18.28 -17.87 1.98
C ASN A 346 -19.77 -18.01 1.64
N LEU A 347 -20.11 -18.17 0.37
CA LEU A 347 -21.49 -18.44 -0.06
C LEU A 347 -22.03 -19.73 0.56
N PHE A 348 -21.23 -20.80 0.48
CA PHE A 348 -21.58 -22.09 1.07
C PHE A 348 -21.75 -22.01 2.60
N MET A 349 -20.81 -21.35 3.29
CA MET A 349 -20.86 -21.18 4.75
C MET A 349 -22.06 -20.36 5.19
N ASN A 350 -22.41 -19.28 4.48
CA ASN A 350 -23.62 -18.52 4.78
C ASN A 350 -24.87 -19.37 4.59
N TRP A 351 -24.95 -20.16 3.51
CA TRP A 351 -26.08 -21.07 3.32
C TRP A 351 -26.20 -22.13 4.44
N VAL A 352 -25.10 -22.78 4.80
CA VAL A 352 -25.10 -23.80 5.86
C VAL A 352 -25.44 -23.19 7.22
N LEU A 353 -24.76 -22.11 7.60
CA LEU A 353 -24.87 -21.55 8.95
C LEU A 353 -26.14 -20.73 9.15
N VAL A 354 -26.75 -20.20 8.10
CA VAL A 354 -27.98 -19.40 8.21
C VAL A 354 -29.23 -20.26 8.04
N TYR A 355 -29.28 -21.14 7.02
CA TYR A 355 -30.53 -21.83 6.65
C TYR A 355 -30.56 -23.34 6.90
N SER A 356 -29.43 -24.03 7.05
CA SER A 356 -29.44 -25.49 7.13
C SER A 356 -30.26 -25.99 8.32
N SER A 357 -31.12 -26.99 8.12
CA SER A 357 -31.96 -27.52 9.20
C SER A 357 -31.17 -28.24 10.30
N PHE A 358 -29.93 -28.66 10.04
CA PHE A 358 -29.08 -29.37 11.01
C PHE A 358 -28.13 -28.44 11.77
N PHE A 359 -27.62 -27.39 11.13
CA PHE A 359 -26.57 -26.48 11.65
C PHE A 359 -26.96 -25.00 11.61
N GLY A 360 -28.17 -24.66 11.16
CA GLY A 360 -28.62 -23.29 10.99
C GLY A 360 -28.72 -22.58 12.33
N LEU A 361 -27.84 -21.59 12.52
CA LEU A 361 -27.79 -20.68 13.66
C LEU A 361 -28.63 -19.42 13.40
N GLY A 362 -29.36 -19.37 12.27
CA GLY A 362 -30.15 -18.21 11.86
C GLY A 362 -29.28 -16.97 11.67
N TYR A 363 -29.71 -15.84 12.24
CA TYR A 363 -29.02 -14.55 12.14
C TYR A 363 -27.55 -14.61 12.60
N ILE A 364 -27.26 -15.36 13.67
CA ILE A 364 -25.92 -15.49 14.25
C ILE A 364 -24.96 -16.23 13.31
N GLY A 365 -25.49 -17.07 12.41
CA GLY A 365 -24.70 -17.80 11.43
C GLY A 365 -23.94 -16.91 10.46
N ALA A 366 -24.51 -15.77 10.09
CA ALA A 366 -23.89 -14.84 9.13
C ALA A 366 -22.57 -14.22 9.61
N PRO A 367 -22.49 -13.57 10.79
CA PRO A 367 -21.22 -13.05 11.29
C PRO A 367 -20.20 -14.15 11.59
N ILE A 368 -20.64 -15.35 12.01
CA ILE A 368 -19.74 -16.51 12.19
C ILE A 368 -19.14 -16.94 10.86
N ALA A 369 -19.95 -17.02 9.80
CA ALA A 369 -19.47 -17.32 8.45
C ALA A 369 -18.39 -16.32 8.00
N SER A 370 -18.62 -15.01 8.22
CA SER A 370 -17.64 -13.97 7.92
C SER A 370 -16.33 -14.14 8.70
N VAL A 371 -16.39 -14.45 10.00
CA VAL A 371 -15.20 -14.69 10.83
C VAL A 371 -14.40 -15.89 10.31
N ILE A 372 -15.06 -17.01 10.02
CA ILE A 372 -14.40 -18.20 9.46
C ILE A 372 -13.76 -17.85 8.12
N ASN A 373 -14.45 -17.09 7.26
CA ASN A 373 -13.92 -16.68 5.97
C ASN A 373 -12.66 -15.81 6.10
N PHE A 374 -12.62 -14.86 7.03
CA PHE A 374 -11.41 -14.06 7.29
C PHE A 374 -10.23 -14.92 7.74
N TRP A 375 -10.47 -15.89 8.64
CA TRP A 375 -9.44 -16.85 9.03
C TRP A 375 -8.96 -17.70 7.86
N MET A 376 -9.86 -18.18 7.01
CA MET A 376 -9.50 -18.94 5.81
C MET A 376 -8.64 -18.13 4.86
N MET A 377 -8.98 -16.86 4.61
CA MET A 377 -8.16 -15.97 3.79
C MET A 377 -6.75 -15.79 4.35
N PHE A 378 -6.64 -15.51 5.65
CA PHE A 378 -5.34 -15.38 6.30
C PHE A 378 -4.53 -16.69 6.25
N LEU A 379 -5.13 -17.83 6.55
CA LEU A 379 -4.44 -19.12 6.53
C LEU A 379 -3.96 -19.50 5.13
N LEU A 380 -4.80 -19.32 4.11
CA LEU A 380 -4.43 -19.57 2.72
C LEU A 380 -3.32 -18.63 2.25
N LEU A 381 -3.31 -17.38 2.72
CA LEU A 381 -2.21 -16.45 2.46
C LEU A 381 -0.88 -16.92 3.06
N VAL A 382 -0.90 -17.38 4.31
CA VAL A 382 0.30 -17.95 4.95
C VAL A 382 0.78 -19.22 4.22
N LEU A 383 -0.15 -20.08 3.78
CA LEU A 383 0.18 -21.26 2.99
C LEU A 383 0.76 -20.89 1.62
N TYR A 384 0.22 -19.86 0.97
CA TYR A 384 0.73 -19.34 -0.29
C TYR A 384 2.17 -18.85 -0.13
N VAL A 385 2.43 -17.98 0.86
CA VAL A 385 3.78 -17.46 1.14
C VAL A 385 4.76 -18.59 1.44
N LYS A 386 4.32 -19.63 2.16
CA LYS A 386 5.20 -20.72 2.60
C LYS A 386 5.52 -21.74 1.49
N TYR A 387 4.55 -22.06 0.63
CA TYR A 387 4.65 -23.20 -0.29
C TYR A 387 4.63 -22.84 -1.77
N ILE A 388 4.29 -21.59 -2.14
CA ILE A 388 4.16 -21.15 -3.52
C ILE A 388 5.22 -20.09 -3.84
N GLU A 389 5.07 -18.87 -3.33
CA GLU A 389 5.94 -17.75 -3.70
C GLU A 389 5.95 -16.64 -2.62
N GLY A 390 7.05 -15.88 -2.56
CA GLY A 390 7.19 -14.72 -1.65
C GLY A 390 7.84 -15.02 -0.30
N SER A 391 8.35 -16.24 -0.09
CA SER A 391 9.06 -16.61 1.14
C SER A 391 10.41 -15.91 1.32
N GLU A 392 11.00 -15.41 0.25
CA GLU A 392 12.33 -14.79 0.22
C GLU A 392 12.43 -13.54 1.10
N CYS A 393 11.35 -12.75 1.14
CA CYS A 393 11.25 -11.56 1.97
C CYS A 393 10.85 -11.87 3.43
N TRP A 394 10.55 -13.12 3.77
CA TRP A 394 10.14 -13.51 5.12
C TRP A 394 11.35 -13.83 5.98
N SER A 395 11.70 -12.90 6.88
CA SER A 395 12.85 -13.04 7.80
C SER A 395 12.51 -13.70 9.14
N GLY A 396 11.31 -14.26 9.28
CA GLY A 396 10.82 -14.84 10.53
C GLY A 396 10.38 -13.79 11.56
N PHE A 397 10.06 -14.27 12.77
CA PHE A 397 9.68 -13.38 13.87
C PHE A 397 10.92 -12.71 14.45
N SER A 398 11.01 -11.38 14.30
CA SER A 398 12.10 -10.58 14.85
C SER A 398 11.58 -9.58 15.89
N ALA A 399 12.31 -9.45 17.00
CA ALA A 399 12.06 -8.41 18.00
C ALA A 399 12.21 -6.99 17.41
N GLU A 400 12.91 -6.83 16.28
CA GLU A 400 13.03 -5.55 15.55
C GLU A 400 11.65 -4.96 15.14
N ALA A 401 10.62 -5.80 15.03
CA ALA A 401 9.26 -5.37 14.73
C ALA A 401 8.57 -4.65 15.91
N LEU A 402 9.09 -4.75 17.14
CA LEU A 402 8.56 -4.06 18.33
C LEU A 402 9.09 -2.63 18.47
N TYR A 403 10.06 -2.22 17.66
CA TYR A 403 10.65 -0.88 17.70
C TYR A 403 10.10 0.01 16.58
N TYR A 404 10.31 1.32 16.70
CA TYR A 404 9.96 2.34 15.68
C TYR A 404 8.46 2.50 15.36
N TRP A 405 7.56 2.17 16.29
CA TRP A 405 6.12 2.36 16.10
C TRP A 405 5.74 3.83 15.93
N PHE A 406 6.47 4.75 16.56
CA PHE A 406 6.25 6.18 16.38
C PHE A 406 6.53 6.62 14.94
N ASP A 407 7.59 6.12 14.31
CA ASP A 407 7.90 6.47 12.93
C ASP A 407 6.90 5.84 11.95
N LEU A 408 6.44 4.61 12.22
CA LEU A 408 5.32 4.01 11.49
C LEU A 408 4.06 4.88 11.60
N SER A 409 3.75 5.39 12.79
CA SER A 409 2.54 6.20 13.01
C SER A 409 2.53 7.51 12.20
N LYS A 410 3.71 8.07 11.87
CA LYS A 410 3.81 9.27 11.02
C LYS A 410 3.36 9.03 9.58
N LEU A 411 3.40 7.79 9.10
CA LEU A 411 2.82 7.39 7.82
C LEU A 411 1.37 6.91 8.02
N ALA A 412 1.15 6.02 8.98
CA ALA A 412 -0.14 5.40 9.20
C ALA A 412 -1.27 6.40 9.52
N ILE A 413 -1.02 7.44 10.34
CA ILE A 413 -2.06 8.42 10.70
C ILE A 413 -2.53 9.20 9.46
N PRO A 414 -1.65 9.80 8.64
CA PRO A 414 -2.08 10.37 7.37
C PRO A 414 -2.76 9.37 6.42
N GLY A 415 -2.29 8.13 6.33
CA GLY A 415 -2.92 7.08 5.54
C GLY A 415 -4.36 6.79 5.98
N ILE A 416 -4.60 6.71 7.29
CA ILE A 416 -5.96 6.63 7.87
C ILE A 416 -6.80 7.84 7.44
N VAL A 417 -6.27 9.06 7.58
CA VAL A 417 -7.00 10.28 7.22
C VAL A 417 -7.35 10.27 5.73
N MET A 418 -6.45 9.83 4.85
CA MET A 418 -6.70 9.76 3.41
C MET A 418 -7.91 8.87 3.08
N ILE A 419 -7.94 7.63 3.59
CA ILE A 419 -9.01 6.66 3.30
C ILE A 419 -10.32 7.01 4.02
N VAL A 420 -10.23 7.38 5.31
CA VAL A 420 -11.42 7.63 6.14
C VAL A 420 -12.10 8.93 5.75
N ALA A 421 -11.36 9.99 5.38
CA ALA A 421 -11.96 11.25 4.93
C ALA A 421 -12.82 11.04 3.68
N GLU A 422 -12.32 10.26 2.73
CA GLU A 422 -13.03 9.91 1.50
C GLU A 422 -14.28 9.07 1.81
N SER A 423 -14.13 8.00 2.59
CA SER A 423 -15.23 7.12 2.97
C SER A 423 -16.34 7.86 3.73
N LEU A 424 -15.97 8.70 4.70
CA LEU A 424 -16.93 9.49 5.48
C LEU A 424 -17.65 10.55 4.64
N ALA A 425 -17.01 11.09 3.60
CA ALA A 425 -17.66 12.06 2.72
C ALA A 425 -18.85 11.44 1.98
N TYR A 426 -18.72 10.20 1.48
CA TYR A 426 -19.82 9.46 0.84
C TYR A 426 -20.98 9.18 1.82
N GLU A 427 -20.66 8.82 3.07
CA GLU A 427 -21.68 8.59 4.10
C GLU A 427 -22.40 9.88 4.50
N ILE A 428 -21.67 10.99 4.67
CA ILE A 428 -22.26 12.30 4.96
C ILE A 428 -23.20 12.73 3.82
N LEU A 429 -22.81 12.52 2.57
CA LEU A 429 -23.64 12.84 1.40
C LEU A 429 -24.94 12.02 1.41
N THR A 430 -24.85 10.72 1.71
CA THR A 430 -26.01 9.82 1.82
C THR A 430 -26.94 10.23 2.96
N LEU A 431 -26.39 10.61 4.12
CA LEU A 431 -27.15 11.17 5.24
C LEU A 431 -27.84 12.49 4.86
N PHE A 432 -27.20 13.37 4.10
CA PHE A 432 -27.87 14.58 3.60
C PHE A 432 -29.00 14.26 2.63
N ALA A 433 -28.82 13.30 1.72
CA ALA A 433 -29.85 12.85 0.78
C ALA A 433 -31.12 12.35 1.51
N SER A 434 -30.97 11.71 2.67
CA SER A 434 -32.11 11.26 3.51
C SER A 434 -33.07 12.38 3.92
N LYS A 435 -32.61 13.63 3.94
CA LYS A 435 -33.43 14.80 4.30
C LYS A 435 -34.26 15.34 3.13
N PHE A 436 -34.05 14.87 1.91
CA PHE A 436 -34.75 15.34 0.71
C PHE A 436 -35.89 14.40 0.27
N GLY A 437 -36.23 13.41 1.09
CA GLY A 437 -37.29 12.45 0.82
C GLY A 437 -36.77 11.10 0.34
N THR A 438 -37.70 10.15 0.17
CA THR A 438 -37.39 8.76 -0.13
C THR A 438 -36.80 8.58 -1.53
N SER A 439 -37.31 9.32 -2.53
CA SER A 439 -36.85 9.22 -3.92
C SER A 439 -35.41 9.74 -4.08
N ALA A 440 -35.05 10.82 -3.39
CA ALA A 440 -33.69 11.36 -3.36
C ALA A 440 -32.71 10.41 -2.65
N LEU A 441 -33.12 9.85 -1.50
CA LEU A 441 -32.31 8.88 -0.78
C LEU A 441 -32.06 7.61 -1.59
N ALA A 442 -33.09 7.09 -2.26
CA ALA A 442 -32.97 5.92 -3.13
C ALA A 442 -32.03 6.19 -4.31
N THR A 443 -32.18 7.36 -4.94
CA THR A 443 -31.30 7.80 -6.04
C THR A 443 -29.84 7.88 -5.59
N GLN A 444 -29.57 8.55 -4.46
CA GLN A 444 -28.23 8.68 -3.91
C GLN A 444 -27.63 7.32 -3.54
N SER A 445 -28.42 6.43 -2.94
CA SER A 445 -27.93 5.09 -2.55
C SER A 445 -27.54 4.26 -3.77
N ALA A 446 -28.33 4.33 -4.85
CA ALA A 446 -28.02 3.68 -6.12
C ALA A 446 -26.76 4.27 -6.77
N LEU A 447 -26.65 5.61 -6.80
CA LEU A 447 -25.47 6.32 -7.33
C LEU A 447 -24.20 5.97 -6.53
N SER A 448 -24.24 6.06 -5.21
CA SER A 448 -23.13 5.66 -4.34
C SER A 448 -22.71 4.22 -4.62
N SER A 449 -23.66 3.29 -4.75
CA SER A 449 -23.36 1.87 -5.00
C SER A 449 -22.61 1.65 -6.32
N ILE A 450 -23.02 2.29 -7.42
CA ILE A 450 -22.32 2.15 -8.70
C ILE A 450 -20.97 2.88 -8.70
N VAL A 451 -20.87 4.04 -8.04
CA VAL A 451 -19.60 4.78 -7.91
C VAL A 451 -18.59 3.98 -7.11
N SER A 452 -18.98 3.41 -5.96
CA SER A 452 -18.12 2.54 -5.16
C SER A 452 -17.66 1.31 -5.94
N LEU A 453 -18.52 0.75 -6.80
CA LEU A 453 -18.16 -0.38 -7.65
C LEU A 453 -17.11 0.01 -8.69
N LEU A 454 -17.29 1.15 -9.37
CA LEU A 454 -16.36 1.65 -10.38
C LEU A 454 -15.04 2.15 -9.78
N TYR A 455 -15.05 2.60 -8.51
CA TYR A 455 -13.87 3.06 -7.77
C TYR A 455 -12.83 1.97 -7.54
N MET A 456 -13.23 0.69 -7.52
CA MET A 456 -12.29 -0.43 -7.37
C MET A 456 -11.24 -0.48 -8.50
N ILE A 457 -11.59 0.02 -9.69
CA ILE A 457 -10.71 0.06 -10.86
C ILE A 457 -9.56 1.06 -10.69
N PRO A 458 -9.80 2.38 -10.48
CA PRO A 458 -8.72 3.33 -10.22
C PRO A 458 -7.98 3.03 -8.92
N PHE A 459 -8.63 2.45 -7.91
CA PHE A 459 -7.96 2.06 -6.67
C PHE A 459 -6.92 0.96 -6.89
N ALA A 460 -7.25 -0.09 -7.66
CA ALA A 460 -6.29 -1.12 -8.06
C ALA A 460 -5.08 -0.56 -8.80
N ILE A 461 -5.31 0.37 -9.73
CA ILE A 461 -4.23 1.04 -10.46
C ILE A 461 -3.40 1.92 -9.54
N SER A 462 -4.04 2.60 -8.59
CA SER A 462 -3.37 3.41 -7.58
C SER A 462 -2.41 2.57 -6.73
N VAL A 463 -2.83 1.37 -6.28
CA VAL A 463 -1.96 0.43 -5.55
C VAL A 463 -0.81 -0.06 -6.42
N ALA A 464 -1.09 -0.58 -7.62
CA ALA A 464 -0.07 -1.08 -8.53
C ALA A 464 0.97 -0.01 -8.90
N SER A 465 0.51 1.20 -9.23
CA SER A 465 1.36 2.36 -9.52
C SER A 465 2.18 2.75 -8.29
N SER A 466 1.56 2.80 -7.11
CA SER A 466 2.24 3.15 -5.85
C SER A 466 3.40 2.19 -5.56
N THR A 467 3.15 0.89 -5.65
CA THR A 467 4.18 -0.14 -5.47
C THR A 467 5.31 0.00 -6.48
N ARG A 468 4.98 0.19 -7.77
CA ARG A 468 5.99 0.27 -8.81
C ARG A 468 6.88 1.50 -8.68
N ILE A 469 6.29 2.65 -8.37
CA ILE A 469 7.02 3.89 -8.09
C ILE A 469 7.89 3.72 -6.85
N ALA A 470 7.36 3.12 -5.77
CA ALA A 470 8.08 2.91 -4.53
C ALA A 470 9.29 1.96 -4.71
N ASN A 471 9.18 0.93 -5.55
CA ASN A 471 10.29 0.07 -5.92
C ASN A 471 11.42 0.86 -6.61
N PHE A 472 11.10 1.72 -7.59
CA PHE A 472 12.12 2.56 -8.24
C PHE A 472 12.73 3.59 -7.29
N VAL A 473 11.94 4.15 -6.38
CA VAL A 473 12.44 5.07 -5.34
C VAL A 473 13.41 4.35 -4.40
N GLY A 474 13.08 3.12 -3.99
CA GLY A 474 13.94 2.26 -3.18
C GLY A 474 15.25 1.90 -3.88
N GLY A 475 15.18 1.61 -5.18
CA GLY A 475 16.34 1.33 -6.03
C GLY A 475 17.15 2.56 -6.47
N GLU A 476 16.86 3.75 -5.91
CA GLU A 476 17.49 5.04 -6.24
C GLU A 476 17.39 5.44 -7.73
N ASN A 477 16.41 4.90 -8.47
CA ASN A 477 16.23 5.14 -9.90
C ASN A 477 15.14 6.20 -10.16
N VAL A 478 15.53 7.47 -10.03
CA VAL A 478 14.63 8.62 -10.15
C VAL A 478 14.02 8.76 -11.55
N ASN A 479 14.76 8.40 -12.60
CA ASN A 479 14.28 8.54 -13.98
C ASN A 479 13.15 7.56 -14.26
N SER A 480 13.32 6.29 -13.87
CA SER A 480 12.28 5.28 -14.02
C SER A 480 11.08 5.55 -13.12
N ALA A 481 11.30 6.07 -11.91
CA ALA A 481 10.21 6.54 -11.05
C ALA A 481 9.35 7.64 -11.71
N LYS A 482 9.97 8.62 -12.37
CA LYS A 482 9.24 9.67 -13.11
C LYS A 482 8.45 9.10 -14.28
N THR A 483 9.02 8.15 -15.02
CA THR A 483 8.32 7.46 -16.10
C THR A 483 7.11 6.69 -15.56
N ALA A 484 7.27 5.93 -14.48
CA ALA A 484 6.19 5.20 -13.82
C ALA A 484 5.06 6.14 -13.35
N ILE A 485 5.39 7.30 -12.76
CA ILE A 485 4.40 8.32 -12.39
C ILE A 485 3.61 8.80 -13.62
N ASN A 486 4.30 9.16 -14.71
CA ASN A 486 3.65 9.66 -15.92
C ASN A 486 2.73 8.60 -16.55
N VAL A 487 3.17 7.34 -16.58
CA VAL A 487 2.37 6.22 -17.09
C VAL A 487 1.18 5.94 -16.18
N GLY A 488 1.36 6.02 -14.85
CA GLY A 488 0.29 5.90 -13.87
C GLY A 488 -0.82 6.94 -14.10
N TYR A 489 -0.45 8.21 -14.30
CA TYR A 489 -1.43 9.27 -14.63
C TYR A 489 -2.09 9.09 -16.00
N LEU A 490 -1.36 8.62 -17.00
CA LEU A 490 -1.93 8.30 -18.31
C LEU A 490 -2.98 7.19 -18.21
N LEU A 491 -2.67 6.11 -17.47
CA LEU A 491 -3.59 5.02 -17.23
C LEU A 491 -4.81 5.48 -16.41
N ALA A 492 -4.59 6.33 -15.41
CA ALA A 492 -5.66 6.96 -14.63
C ALA A 492 -6.61 7.75 -15.54
N ALA A 493 -6.10 8.54 -16.48
CA ALA A 493 -6.92 9.31 -17.41
C ALA A 493 -7.75 8.42 -18.35
N ILE A 494 -7.17 7.32 -18.86
CA ILE A 494 -7.87 6.36 -19.71
C ILE A 494 -9.04 5.72 -18.94
N ILE A 495 -8.79 5.29 -17.70
CA ILE A 495 -9.80 4.64 -16.86
C ILE A 495 -10.85 5.62 -16.35
N ALA A 496 -10.45 6.84 -16.02
CA ALA A 496 -11.36 7.93 -15.67
C ALA A 496 -12.35 8.19 -16.81
N ALA A 497 -11.87 8.26 -18.06
CA ALA A 497 -12.72 8.42 -19.24
C ALA A 497 -13.64 7.22 -19.47
N PHE A 498 -13.14 6.00 -19.26
CA PHE A 498 -13.92 4.77 -19.36
C PHE A 498 -15.05 4.73 -18.33
N ASN A 499 -14.75 4.96 -17.04
CA ASN A 499 -15.74 4.98 -15.96
C ASN A 499 -16.79 6.08 -16.17
N ALA A 500 -16.36 7.29 -16.54
CA ALA A 500 -17.27 8.39 -16.85
C ALA A 500 -18.19 8.06 -18.04
N SER A 501 -17.67 7.40 -19.07
CA SER A 501 -18.46 6.97 -20.24
C SER A 501 -19.53 5.95 -19.85
N ILE A 502 -19.20 4.98 -18.98
CA ILE A 502 -20.18 4.01 -18.46
C ILE A 502 -21.32 4.73 -17.75
N ILE A 503 -21.00 5.61 -16.80
CA ILE A 503 -22.03 6.33 -16.02
C ILE A 503 -22.90 7.19 -16.94
N PHE A 504 -22.29 7.91 -17.88
CA PHE A 504 -23.02 8.81 -18.77
C PHE A 504 -23.95 8.06 -19.72
N TYR A 505 -23.42 7.10 -20.49
CA TYR A 505 -24.18 6.43 -21.55
C TYR A 505 -25.09 5.31 -21.03
N ALA A 506 -24.71 4.61 -19.96
CA ALA A 506 -25.49 3.51 -19.41
C ALA A 506 -26.37 3.91 -18.22
N SER A 507 -26.44 5.20 -17.87
CA SER A 507 -27.20 5.75 -16.74
C SER A 507 -28.61 5.16 -16.59
N GLN A 508 -29.38 5.10 -17.68
CA GLN A 508 -30.74 4.57 -17.66
C GLN A 508 -30.79 3.06 -17.37
N TYR A 509 -29.91 2.27 -17.98
CA TYR A 509 -29.84 0.82 -17.74
C TYR A 509 -29.36 0.51 -16.32
N ILE A 510 -28.41 1.29 -15.82
CA ILE A 510 -27.91 1.18 -14.45
C ILE A 510 -29.06 1.51 -13.48
N ALA A 511 -29.80 2.60 -13.68
CA ALA A 511 -30.92 2.96 -12.83
C ALA A 511 -32.00 1.85 -12.76
N LEU A 512 -32.30 1.23 -13.92
CA LEU A 512 -33.25 0.11 -14.03
C LEU A 512 -32.78 -1.16 -13.30
N LEU A 513 -31.48 -1.31 -13.02
CA LEU A 513 -30.96 -2.41 -12.21
C LEU A 513 -31.34 -2.26 -10.72
N PHE A 514 -31.52 -1.03 -10.24
CA PHE A 514 -31.78 -0.73 -8.83
C PHE A 514 -33.26 -0.58 -8.50
N THR A 515 -34.08 -0.07 -9.43
CA THR A 515 -35.49 0.24 -9.14
C THR A 515 -36.35 0.29 -10.40
N GLU A 516 -37.65 0.05 -10.23
CA GLU A 516 -38.68 0.22 -11.25
C GLU A 516 -39.39 1.59 -11.13
N ASP A 517 -39.11 2.35 -10.07
CA ASP A 517 -39.71 3.67 -9.82
C ASP A 517 -39.22 4.72 -10.83
N GLN A 518 -40.17 5.25 -11.61
CA GLN A 518 -39.91 6.23 -12.66
C GLN A 518 -39.39 7.57 -12.13
N GLU A 519 -39.73 7.96 -10.90
CA GLU A 519 -39.21 9.19 -10.31
C GLU A 519 -37.72 9.06 -10.01
N VAL A 520 -37.34 7.96 -9.35
CA VAL A 520 -35.94 7.65 -9.00
C VAL A 520 -35.09 7.48 -10.27
N ILE A 521 -35.60 6.79 -11.30
CA ILE A 521 -34.88 6.62 -12.57
C ILE A 521 -34.63 7.97 -13.24
N LYS A 522 -35.62 8.85 -13.30
CA LYS A 522 -35.46 10.19 -13.90
C LYS A 522 -34.43 11.02 -13.14
N MET A 523 -34.49 11.00 -11.81
CA MET A 523 -33.53 11.72 -10.98
C MET A 523 -32.10 11.19 -11.18
N PHE A 524 -31.93 9.86 -11.17
CA PHE A 524 -30.65 9.20 -11.43
C PHE A 524 -30.04 9.63 -12.78
N VAL A 525 -30.82 9.55 -13.85
CA VAL A 525 -30.36 9.93 -15.21
C VAL A 525 -30.01 11.43 -15.27
N SER A 526 -30.78 12.28 -14.59
CA SER A 526 -30.51 13.72 -14.58
C SER A 526 -29.21 14.10 -13.86
N LEU A 527 -28.83 13.35 -12.81
CA LEU A 527 -27.61 13.57 -12.04
C LEU A 527 -26.38 12.89 -12.65
N SER A 528 -26.58 11.88 -13.50
CA SER A 528 -25.50 11.08 -14.09
C SER A 528 -24.38 11.89 -14.77
N PRO A 529 -24.63 12.99 -15.51
CA PRO A 529 -23.56 13.81 -16.10
C PRO A 529 -22.64 14.45 -15.06
N ILE A 530 -23.20 14.94 -13.95
CA ILE A 530 -22.44 15.55 -12.85
C ILE A 530 -21.61 14.47 -12.15
N VAL A 531 -22.20 13.31 -11.90
CA VAL A 531 -21.52 12.17 -11.29
C VAL A 531 -20.41 11.62 -12.18
N ALA A 532 -20.62 11.54 -13.50
CA ALA A 532 -19.59 11.11 -14.44
C ALA A 532 -18.36 12.04 -14.41
N PHE A 533 -18.59 13.35 -14.34
CA PHE A 533 -17.51 14.32 -14.19
C PHE A 533 -16.78 14.18 -12.85
N PHE A 534 -17.52 13.99 -11.76
CA PHE A 534 -16.95 13.72 -10.44
C PHE A 534 -16.07 12.46 -10.44
N VAL A 535 -16.57 11.34 -10.96
CA VAL A 535 -15.82 10.07 -11.03
C VAL A 535 -14.55 10.19 -11.85
N MET A 536 -14.56 11.03 -12.90
CA MET A 536 -13.35 11.32 -13.67
C MET A 536 -12.27 11.98 -12.80
N LEU A 537 -12.64 12.98 -12.00
CA LEU A 537 -11.72 13.67 -11.09
C LEU A 537 -11.26 12.75 -9.95
N ASP A 538 -12.19 11.99 -9.37
CA ASP A 538 -11.93 11.08 -8.26
C ASP A 538 -10.96 9.96 -8.66
N SER A 539 -11.10 9.42 -9.89
CA SER A 539 -10.18 8.41 -10.43
C SER A 539 -8.73 8.93 -10.55
N ILE A 540 -8.55 10.19 -10.99
CA ILE A 540 -7.23 10.81 -11.10
C ILE A 540 -6.66 11.12 -9.70
N ALA A 541 -7.50 11.62 -8.79
CA ALA A 541 -7.12 11.89 -7.40
C ALA A 541 -6.69 10.61 -6.68
N CYS A 542 -7.37 9.49 -6.92
CA CYS A 542 -7.03 8.19 -6.36
C CYS A 542 -5.60 7.77 -6.74
N VAL A 543 -5.20 7.92 -8.00
CA VAL A 543 -3.82 7.60 -8.44
C VAL A 543 -2.81 8.62 -7.91
N ALA A 544 -3.16 9.91 -7.84
CA ALA A 544 -2.32 10.92 -7.22
C ALA A 544 -2.03 10.59 -5.73
N ASN A 545 -3.03 10.11 -5.01
CA ASN A 545 -2.88 9.61 -3.65
C ASN A 545 -1.91 8.42 -3.60
N GLY A 546 -1.97 7.49 -4.56
CA GLY A 546 -1.00 6.40 -4.72
C GLY A 546 0.44 6.89 -4.92
N VAL A 547 0.64 7.93 -5.73
CA VAL A 547 1.96 8.57 -5.94
C VAL A 547 2.46 9.18 -4.63
N LEU A 548 1.62 9.90 -3.89
CA LEU A 548 1.99 10.47 -2.58
C LEU A 548 2.35 9.39 -1.56
N ARG A 549 1.64 8.25 -1.57
CA ARG A 549 2.01 7.08 -0.76
C ARG A 549 3.38 6.54 -1.18
N ALA A 550 3.64 6.37 -2.47
CA ALA A 550 4.92 5.84 -2.95
C ALA A 550 6.13 6.70 -2.53
N LEU A 551 5.93 8.02 -2.44
CA LEU A 551 6.96 8.99 -2.04
C LEU A 551 7.04 9.24 -0.53
N ALA A 552 6.30 8.48 0.29
CA ALA A 552 6.19 8.71 1.74
C ALA A 552 5.62 10.10 2.12
N MET A 553 4.89 10.75 1.22
CA MET A 553 4.29 12.09 1.38
C MET A 553 2.82 12.03 1.79
N GLN A 554 2.41 10.96 2.50
CA GLN A 554 1.03 10.73 2.91
C GLN A 554 0.46 11.87 3.77
N ALA A 555 1.29 12.57 4.55
CA ALA A 555 0.88 13.75 5.33
C ALA A 555 0.26 14.86 4.47
N ILE A 556 0.85 15.11 3.29
CA ILE A 556 0.34 16.10 2.34
C ILE A 556 -0.96 15.59 1.71
N GLY A 557 -1.00 14.31 1.31
CA GLY A 557 -2.20 13.67 0.78
C GLY A 557 -3.38 13.74 1.75
N GLY A 558 -3.16 13.35 3.02
CA GLY A 558 -4.19 13.42 4.06
C GLY A 558 -4.72 14.82 4.30
N ALA A 559 -3.84 15.84 4.33
CA ALA A 559 -4.27 17.22 4.46
C ALA A 559 -5.10 17.69 3.25
N ILE A 560 -4.68 17.35 2.03
CA ILE A 560 -5.41 17.70 0.80
C ILE A 560 -6.76 17.00 0.75
N SER A 561 -6.83 15.69 1.05
CA SER A 561 -8.09 14.93 1.07
C SER A 561 -9.06 15.51 2.11
N LEU A 562 -8.58 15.78 3.33
CA LEU A 562 -9.41 16.35 4.39
C LEU A 562 -9.95 17.73 4.00
N VAL A 563 -9.11 18.61 3.44
CA VAL A 563 -9.55 19.94 3.04
C VAL A 563 -10.48 19.86 1.82
N GLY A 564 -10.13 19.06 0.82
CA GLY A 564 -10.89 18.91 -0.42
C GLY A 564 -12.31 18.39 -0.19
N TYR A 565 -12.45 17.21 0.41
CA TYR A 565 -13.77 16.59 0.59
C TYR A 565 -14.67 17.41 1.54
N TYR A 566 -14.13 17.95 2.64
CA TYR A 566 -14.97 18.65 3.62
C TYR A 566 -15.29 20.11 3.23
N ILE A 567 -14.42 20.80 2.47
CA ILE A 567 -14.79 22.08 1.84
C ILE A 567 -15.91 21.85 0.83
N LEU A 568 -15.84 20.79 0.02
CA LEU A 568 -16.90 20.47 -0.93
C LEU A 568 -18.22 20.16 -0.21
N CYS A 569 -18.19 19.39 0.88
CA CYS A 569 -19.38 19.20 1.73
C CYS A 569 -19.90 20.52 2.32
N ALA A 570 -19.03 21.45 2.72
CA ALA A 570 -19.47 22.74 3.22
C ALA A 570 -20.12 23.59 2.11
N ILE A 571 -19.53 23.60 0.91
CA ILE A 571 -20.06 24.32 -0.26
C ILE A 571 -21.41 23.75 -0.68
N SER A 572 -21.58 22.43 -0.70
CA SER A 572 -22.86 21.80 -1.06
C SER A 572 -23.98 22.20 -0.09
N ILE A 573 -23.69 22.26 1.22
CA ILE A 573 -24.63 22.74 2.23
C ILE A 573 -24.98 24.23 2.00
N ILE A 574 -24.00 25.08 1.70
CA ILE A 574 -24.22 26.51 1.47
C ILE A 574 -25.05 26.73 0.19
N LEU A 575 -24.73 26.05 -0.91
CA LEU A 575 -25.48 26.11 -2.16
C LEU A 575 -26.94 25.73 -1.96
N ARG A 576 -27.22 24.70 -1.15
CA ARG A 576 -28.59 24.32 -0.76
C ARG A 576 -29.31 25.47 -0.04
N PHE A 577 -28.70 26.04 1.00
CA PHE A 577 -29.32 27.10 1.78
C PHE A 577 -29.59 28.38 0.97
N TYR A 578 -28.72 28.69 0.00
CA TYR A 578 -28.79 29.96 -0.73
C TYR A 578 -29.61 29.87 -2.03
N TYR A 579 -29.52 28.76 -2.75
CA TYR A 579 -30.18 28.61 -4.06
C TYR A 579 -31.40 27.70 -4.06
N GLY A 580 -31.69 26.99 -2.95
CA GLY A 580 -32.84 26.09 -2.88
C GLY A 580 -32.78 24.93 -3.88
N TYR A 581 -31.60 24.62 -4.43
CA TYR A 581 -31.43 23.50 -5.36
C TYR A 581 -31.69 22.17 -4.62
N GLU A 582 -32.76 21.49 -5.04
CA GLU A 582 -32.92 20.04 -4.93
C GLU A 582 -32.14 19.42 -6.09
N THR A 583 -30.82 19.22 -5.91
CA THR A 583 -30.01 18.47 -6.88
C THR A 583 -29.16 17.48 -6.13
#